data_AF-A0A0F5MXN1-F1
#
_entry.id   AF-A0A0F5MXN1-F1
#
_cell.length_a   1.000
_cell.length_b   1.000
_cell.length_c   1.000
_cell.angle_alpha   90.00
_cell.angle_beta   90.00
_cell.angle_gamma   90.00
#
_symmetry.space_group_name_H-M   'P 1'
#
loop_
_entity.id
_entity.type
_entity.pdbx_description
1 polymer ?
#
loop_
_entity_poly.entity_id
_entity_poly.type
_entity_poly.pdbx_seq_one_letter_code
_entity_poly.pdbx_strand_id
1 'polypeptide(L)'
;MSGPDLDAVDNAAQRALTAIGADAAWLYRAGKTDGFRAGLESAGRLVEVVMAAARSDLATDCGVRDTIIATCDQICIELRLTALRIPDPPEPRR
;
A
#
# COMPACT_ATOMS: atom_id res chain seq x y z
N MET A 1 50.63 4.87 -23.26
CA MET A 1 49.19 4.68 -23.01
C MET A 1 48.87 5.38 -21.71
N SER A 2 48.18 6.51 -21.75
CA SER A 2 47.69 7.16 -20.53
C SER A 2 46.54 6.32 -19.99
N GLY A 3 46.66 5.88 -18.74
CA GLY A 3 45.60 5.12 -18.06
C GLY A 3 44.32 5.94 -17.90
N PRO A 4 43.19 5.30 -17.55
CA PRO A 4 41.95 6.02 -17.30
C PRO A 4 42.16 7.05 -16.19
N ASP A 5 41.55 8.22 -16.38
CA ASP A 5 41.50 9.29 -15.38
C ASP A 5 40.73 8.78 -14.15
N LEU A 6 41.46 8.49 -13.08
CA LEU A 6 40.93 7.88 -11.87
C LEU A 6 39.88 8.79 -11.21
N ASP A 7 40.03 10.11 -11.31
CA ASP A 7 39.07 11.07 -10.78
C ASP A 7 37.75 11.02 -11.56
N ALA A 8 37.81 10.78 -12.87
CA ALA A 8 36.61 10.61 -13.70
C ALA A 8 35.87 9.30 -13.37
N VAL A 9 36.62 8.23 -13.09
CA VAL A 9 36.07 6.93 -12.68
C VAL A 9 35.42 7.02 -11.30
N ASP A 10 36.08 7.62 -10.32
CA ASP A 10 35.55 7.79 -8.97
C ASP A 10 34.30 8.69 -8.96
N ASN A 11 34.30 9.77 -9.73
CA ASN A 11 33.11 10.60 -9.91
C ASN A 11 31.95 9.84 -10.57
N ALA A 12 32.22 8.97 -11.54
CA ALA A 12 31.20 8.13 -12.16
C ALA A 12 30.65 7.09 -11.18
N ALA A 13 31.53 6.45 -10.40
CA ALA A 13 31.16 5.48 -9.37
C ALA A 13 30.30 6.13 -8.28
N GLN A 14 30.67 7.33 -7.82
CA GLN A 14 29.90 8.07 -6.81
C GLN A 14 28.50 8.47 -7.30
N ARG A 15 28.37 8.88 -8.57
CA ARG A 15 27.07 9.16 -9.20
C ARG A 15 26.22 7.89 -9.29
N ALA A 16 26.81 6.78 -9.71
CA ALA A 16 26.13 5.49 -9.81
C ALA A 16 25.64 5.01 -8.43
N LEU A 17 26.47 5.11 -7.39
CA LEU A 17 26.11 4.75 -6.02
C LEU A 17 24.92 5.58 -5.50
N THR A 18 24.93 6.88 -5.79
CA THR A 18 23.84 7.79 -5.40
C THR A 18 22.52 7.43 -6.09
N ALA A 19 22.57 7.14 -7.40
CA ALA A 19 21.40 6.72 -8.17
C ALA A 19 20.82 5.39 -7.65
N ILE A 20 21.66 4.38 -7.43
CA ILE A 20 21.25 3.08 -6.87
C ILE A 20 20.60 3.26 -5.49
N GLY A 21 21.16 4.10 -4.63
CA GLY A 21 20.59 4.39 -3.32
C GLY A 21 19.21 5.04 -3.40
N ALA A 22 19.03 5.99 -4.33
CA ALA A 22 17.75 6.64 -4.57
C ALA A 22 16.69 5.67 -5.09
N ASP A 23 17.06 4.82 -6.05
CA ASP A 23 16.18 3.81 -6.64
C ASP A 23 15.78 2.74 -5.61
N ALA A 24 16.71 2.25 -4.79
CA ALA A 24 16.42 1.28 -3.73
C ALA A 24 15.46 1.86 -2.68
N ALA A 25 15.67 3.13 -2.28
CA ALA A 25 14.78 3.82 -1.34
C ALA A 25 13.38 4.08 -1.95
N TRP A 26 13.29 4.29 -3.26
CA TRP A 26 12.02 4.38 -3.98
C TRP A 26 11.31 3.01 -4.00
N LEU A 27 11.98 1.96 -4.46
CA LEU A 27 11.45 0.60 -4.53
C LEU A 27 10.91 0.11 -3.19
N TYR A 28 11.63 0.37 -2.10
CA TYR A 28 11.17 0.03 -0.76
C TYR A 28 9.87 0.75 -0.36
N ARG A 29 9.76 2.05 -0.70
CA ARG A 29 8.54 2.83 -0.42
C ARG A 29 7.37 2.41 -1.32
N ALA A 30 7.64 2.04 -2.57
CA ALA A 30 6.65 1.46 -3.49
C ALA A 30 6.12 0.14 -2.95
N GLY A 31 7.00 -0.81 -2.62
CA GLY A 31 6.58 -2.09 -2.05
C GLY A 31 5.81 -1.95 -0.74
N LYS A 32 6.16 -0.99 0.13
CA LYS A 32 5.36 -0.68 1.32
C LYS A 32 3.97 -0.15 0.98
N THR A 33 3.90 0.81 0.07
CA THR A 33 2.64 1.44 -0.35
C THR A 33 1.67 0.41 -0.92
N ASP A 34 2.17 -0.43 -1.82
CA ASP A 34 1.39 -1.52 -2.42
C ASP A 34 0.98 -2.56 -1.37
N GLY A 35 1.90 -2.93 -0.46
CA GLY A 35 1.62 -3.83 0.65
C GLY A 35 0.50 -3.31 1.57
N PHE A 36 0.51 -2.01 1.90
CA PHE A 36 -0.56 -1.40 2.69
C PHE A 36 -1.91 -1.42 1.94
N ARG A 37 -1.93 -1.04 0.65
CA ARG A 37 -3.15 -1.08 -0.16
C ARG A 37 -3.73 -2.49 -0.26
N ALA A 38 -2.90 -3.49 -0.53
CA ALA A 38 -3.30 -4.89 -0.57
C ALA A 38 -3.84 -5.38 0.80
N GLY A 39 -3.23 -4.93 1.90
CA GLY A 39 -3.71 -5.23 3.25
C GLY A 39 -5.11 -4.68 3.52
N LEU A 40 -5.36 -3.41 3.16
CA LEU A 40 -6.68 -2.77 3.30
C LEU A 40 -7.75 -3.47 2.43
N GLU A 41 -7.38 -3.85 1.21
CA GLU A 41 -8.26 -4.60 0.32
C GLU A 41 -8.63 -5.97 0.90
N SER A 42 -7.65 -6.69 1.47
CA SER A 42 -7.87 -7.96 2.14
C SER A 42 -8.78 -7.83 3.37
N ALA A 43 -8.58 -6.78 4.17
CA ALA A 43 -9.46 -6.48 5.30
C ALA A 43 -10.89 -6.21 4.84
N GLY A 44 -11.07 -5.48 3.73
CA GLY A 44 -12.39 -5.23 3.12
C GLY A 44 -13.12 -6.52 2.75
N ARG A 45 -12.42 -7.47 2.10
CA ARG A 45 -12.98 -8.79 1.77
C ARG A 45 -13.43 -9.56 3.01
N LEU A 46 -12.66 -9.52 4.11
CA LEU A 46 -13.05 -10.18 5.35
C LEU A 46 -14.31 -9.56 5.96
N VAL A 47 -14.44 -8.24 5.90
CA VAL A 47 -15.65 -7.53 6.36
C VAL A 47 -16.86 -7.87 5.49
N GLU A 48 -16.68 -8.01 4.18
CA GLU A 48 -17.74 -8.46 3.26
C GLU A 48 -18.23 -9.89 3.60
N VAL A 49 -17.33 -10.79 4.02
CA VAL A 49 -17.70 -12.14 4.49
C VAL A 49 -18.54 -12.07 5.76
N VAL A 50 -18.16 -11.24 6.73
CA VAL A 50 -18.93 -11.03 7.98
C VAL A 50 -20.32 -10.47 7.67
N MET A 51 -20.39 -9.49 6.77
CA MET A 51 -21.66 -8.91 6.34
C MET A 51 -22.56 -9.93 5.64
N ALA A 52 -22.00 -10.79 4.79
CA ALA A 52 -22.74 -11.86 4.14
C ALA A 52 -23.29 -12.87 5.17
N ALA A 53 -22.48 -13.25 6.15
CA ALA A 53 -22.91 -14.14 7.23
C ALA A 53 -24.04 -13.52 8.06
N ALA A 54 -23.92 -12.23 8.42
CA ALA A 54 -24.96 -11.50 9.15
C ALA A 54 -26.28 -11.46 8.36
N ARG A 55 -26.24 -11.21 7.04
CA ARG A 55 -27.44 -11.19 6.19
C ARG A 55 -28.18 -12.54 6.15
N SER A 56 -27.44 -13.64 6.29
CA SER A 56 -27.99 -15.00 6.32
C SER A 56 -28.43 -15.47 7.71
N ASP A 57 -28.07 -14.76 8.77
CA ASP A 57 -28.39 -15.15 10.14
C ASP A 57 -29.78 -14.60 10.55
N LEU A 58 -30.76 -15.50 10.53
CA LEU A 58 -32.13 -15.21 10.93
C LEU A 58 -32.39 -15.48 12.42
N ALA A 59 -31.44 -16.07 13.14
CA ALA A 59 -31.56 -16.33 14.57
C ALA A 59 -31.23 -15.08 15.41
N THR A 60 -30.35 -14.22 14.90
CA THR A 60 -30.03 -12.92 15.51
C THR A 60 -31.18 -11.93 15.36
N ASP A 61 -31.41 -11.13 16.41
CA ASP A 61 -32.35 -10.03 16.43
C ASP A 61 -32.16 -9.09 15.21
N CYS A 62 -33.27 -8.63 14.63
CA CYS A 62 -33.21 -7.86 13.39
C CYS A 62 -32.50 -6.52 13.55
N GLY A 63 -32.69 -5.81 14.67
CA GLY A 63 -32.02 -4.54 14.91
C GLY A 63 -30.51 -4.72 15.10
N VAL A 64 -30.11 -5.79 15.78
CA VAL A 64 -28.70 -6.16 15.93
C VAL A 64 -28.07 -6.51 14.57
N ARG A 65 -28.74 -7.34 13.77
CA ARG A 65 -28.28 -7.71 12.42
C ARG A 65 -28.11 -6.49 11.52
N ASP A 66 -29.11 -5.60 11.50
CA ASP A 66 -29.07 -4.39 10.66
C ASP A 66 -27.94 -3.45 11.11
N THR A 67 -27.70 -3.35 12.42
CA THR A 67 -26.57 -2.58 12.97
C THR A 67 -25.22 -3.17 12.55
N ILE A 68 -25.07 -4.50 12.59
CA ILE A 68 -23.85 -5.19 12.12
C ILE A 68 -23.62 -4.88 10.64
N ILE A 69 -24.64 -5.04 9.80
CA ILE A 69 -24.53 -4.80 8.35
C ILE A 69 -24.13 -3.34 8.07
N ALA A 70 -24.81 -2.37 8.69
CA ALA A 70 -24.51 -0.95 8.52
C ALA A 70 -23.09 -0.60 8.98
N THR A 71 -22.63 -1.21 10.09
CA THR A 71 -21.27 -1.01 10.60
C THR A 71 -20.23 -1.59 9.63
N CYS A 72 -20.47 -2.79 9.10
CA CYS A 72 -19.61 -3.40 8.09
C CYS A 72 -19.53 -2.54 6.82
N ASP A 73 -20.65 -1.98 6.36
CA ASP A 73 -20.68 -1.07 5.21
C ASP A 73 -19.82 0.18 5.46
N GLN A 74 -19.95 0.80 6.65
CA GLN A 74 -19.12 1.95 7.02
C GLN A 74 -17.63 1.59 7.08
N ILE A 75 -17.27 0.44 7.66
CA ILE A 75 -15.87 -0.02 7.70
C ILE A 75 -15.32 -0.18 6.28
N CYS A 76 -16.08 -0.78 5.36
CA CYS A 76 -15.66 -0.92 3.97
C CYS A 76 -15.42 0.44 3.28
N ILE A 77 -16.26 1.44 3.56
CA ILE A 77 -16.07 2.81 3.07
C ILE A 77 -14.77 3.40 3.63
N GLU A 78 -14.54 3.32 4.94
CA GLU A 78 -13.34 3.87 5.58
C GLU A 78 -12.06 3.19 5.08
N LEU A 79 -12.07 1.88 4.86
CA LEU A 79 -10.93 1.16 4.28
C LEU A 79 -10.60 1.66 2.87
N ARG A 80 -11.61 1.87 2.03
CA ARG A 80 -11.44 2.41 0.66
C ARG A 80 -10.93 3.85 0.69
N LEU A 81 -11.51 4.71 1.52
CA LEU A 81 -11.07 6.09 1.69
C LEU A 81 -9.63 6.16 2.23
N THR A 82 -9.27 5.27 3.15
CA THR A 82 -7.91 5.16 3.68
C THR A 82 -6.94 4.76 2.58
N ALA A 83 -7.27 3.78 1.73
CA ALA A 83 -6.43 3.36 0.61
C ALA A 83 -6.16 4.52 -0.37
N LEU A 84 -7.18 5.35 -0.66
CA LEU A 84 -7.06 6.55 -1.50
C LEU A 84 -6.18 7.65 -0.90
N ARG A 85 -6.04 7.69 0.42
CA ARG A 85 -5.19 8.65 1.13
C ARG A 85 -3.72 8.24 1.19
N ILE A 86 -3.38 7.01 0.81
CA ILE A 86 -1.98 6.56 0.77
C ILE A 86 -1.33 7.15 -0.48
N PRO A 87 -0.39 8.10 -0.35
CA PRO A 87 0.26 8.73 -1.48
C PRO A 87 1.18 7.74 -2.20
N ASP A 88 1.24 7.83 -3.53
CA ASP A 88 2.26 7.11 -4.28
C ASP A 88 3.65 7.65 -3.92
N PRO A 89 4.67 6.79 -3.85
CA PRO A 89 6.02 7.26 -3.62
C PRO A 89 6.47 8.11 -4.81
N PRO A 90 7.10 9.28 -4.55
CA PRO A 90 7.55 10.17 -5.61
C PRO A 90 8.53 9.45 -6.53
N GLU A 91 8.36 9.55 -7.84
CA GLU A 91 9.24 8.91 -8.82
C GLU A 91 10.74 9.23 -8.56
N PRO A 92 11.66 8.31 -8.87
CA PRO A 92 13.08 8.59 -8.78
C PRO A 92 13.43 9.78 -9.69
N ARG A 93 14.15 10.76 -9.14
CA ARG A 93 14.66 11.89 -9.94
C ARG A 93 15.75 11.33 -10.87
N ARG A 94 15.48 11.35 -12.18
CA ARG A 94 16.45 10.98 -13.22
C ARG A 94 17.57 12.02 -13.34
#